data_AF-A0A8T3NZF3-F1
#
_entry.id   AF-A0A8T3NZF3-F1
#
_cell.length_a   1.000
_cell.length_b   1.000
_cell.length_c   1.000
_cell.angle_alpha   90.00
_cell.angle_beta   90.00
_cell.angle_gamma   90.00
#
_symmetry.space_group_name_H-M   'P 1'
#
loop_
_entity.id
_entity.type
_entity.pdbx_description
1 polymer ?
#
loop_
_entity_poly.entity_id
_entity_poly.type
_entity_poly.pdbx_seq_one_letter_code
_entity_poly.pdbx_strand_id
1 'polypeptide(L)'
;MGAPAATTVILIPFPFSDLSRTKLRPALVLASTDRDDMILAQITSRPYADARAIKITDQDFLSGTLQVTSYVRPCKLFTAHHSLIKAEVAS
;
A
#
# COMPACT_ATOMS: atom_id res chain seq x y z
N MET A 1 18.22 -4.38 5.49
CA MET A 1 16.98 -3.78 6.01
C MET A 1 15.97 -4.90 6.13
N GLY A 2 15.40 -5.11 7.31
CA GLY A 2 14.38 -6.14 7.51
C GLY A 2 13.10 -5.83 6.74
N ALA A 3 12.25 -6.83 6.54
CA ALA A 3 10.94 -6.63 5.93
C ALA A 3 10.09 -5.65 6.76
N PRO A 4 9.32 -4.75 6.12
CA PRO A 4 8.44 -3.84 6.82
C PRO A 4 7.36 -4.61 7.59
N ALA A 5 6.94 -4.05 8.72
CA ALA A 5 5.92 -4.66 9.55
C ALA A 5 4.55 -4.67 8.85
N ALA A 6 3.66 -5.56 9.29
CA ALA A 6 2.30 -5.76 8.76
C ALA A 6 1.31 -4.59 9.00
N THR A 7 1.83 -3.38 9.19
CA THR A 7 1.08 -2.14 9.41
C THR A 7 1.72 -0.95 8.70
N THR A 8 2.84 -1.17 8.00
CA THR A 8 3.61 -0.11 7.35
C THR A 8 2.99 0.25 6.00
N VAL A 9 2.98 1.55 5.68
CA VAL A 9 2.65 2.08 4.37
C VAL A 9 3.92 2.32 3.58
N ILE A 10 4.04 1.65 2.44
CA ILE A 10 5.20 1.72 1.53
C ILE A 10 4.82 2.32 0.18
N LEU A 11 5.80 2.88 -0.51
CA LEU A 11 5.66 3.37 -1.88
C LEU A 11 6.23 2.35 -2.87
N ILE A 12 5.41 1.88 -3.81
CA ILE A 12 5.78 0.80 -4.75
C ILE A 12 5.11 0.99 -6.12
N PRO A 13 5.72 0.53 -7.25
CA PRO A 13 5.01 0.37 -8.51
C PRO A 13 3.87 -0.66 -8.35
N PHE A 14 2.63 -0.16 -8.24
CA PHE A 14 1.44 -0.98 -8.10
C PHE A 14 0.77 -1.18 -9.48
N PRO A 15 0.45 -2.42 -9.90
CA PRO A 15 -0.14 -2.68 -11.20
C PRO A 15 -1.59 -2.19 -11.30
N PHE A 16 -2.02 -1.84 -12.50
CA PHE A 16 -3.44 -1.74 -12.81
C PHE A 16 -4.08 -3.13 -12.86
N SER A 17 -5.41 -3.19 -12.71
CA SER A 17 -6.16 -4.45 -12.64
C SER A 17 -6.10 -5.28 -13.91
N ASP A 18 -5.94 -4.62 -15.04
CA ASP A 18 -5.76 -5.20 -16.37
C ASP A 18 -4.28 -5.54 -16.66
N LEU A 19 -3.39 -5.32 -15.68
CA LEU A 19 -1.94 -5.54 -15.73
C LEU A 19 -1.21 -4.78 -16.87
N SER A 20 -1.89 -3.84 -17.53
CA SER A 20 -1.36 -3.16 -18.71
C SER A 20 -0.21 -2.21 -18.36
N ARG A 21 -0.22 -1.66 -17.15
CA ARG A 21 0.75 -0.68 -16.65
C ARG A 21 0.94 -0.82 -15.15
N THR A 22 1.97 -0.15 -14.64
CA THR A 22 2.16 0.10 -13.20
C THR A 22 2.18 1.59 -12.93
N LYS A 23 1.76 1.98 -11.73
CA LYS A 23 1.93 3.35 -11.25
C LYS A 23 2.48 3.34 -9.84
N LEU A 24 3.34 4.30 -9.52
CA LEU A 24 3.84 4.49 -8.17
C LEU A 24 2.66 4.88 -7.26
N ARG A 25 2.38 4.06 -6.24
CA ARG A 25 1.27 4.24 -5.29
C ARG A 25 1.73 3.86 -3.89
N PRO A 26 1.20 4.52 -2.85
CA PRO A 26 1.26 3.98 -1.52
C PRO A 26 0.50 2.65 -1.46
N ALA A 27 0.97 1.71 -0.64
CA ALA A 27 0.32 0.44 -0.37
C ALA A 27 0.55 0.07 1.09
N LEU A 28 -0.47 -0.50 1.72
CA LEU A 28 -0.39 -1.03 3.08
C LEU A 28 0.19 -2.45 3.02
N VAL A 29 1.24 -2.72 3.79
CA VAL A 29 1.75 -4.07 4.01
C VAL A 29 0.78 -4.80 4.94
N LEU A 30 0.19 -5.89 4.47
CA LEU A 30 -0.74 -6.71 5.26
C LEU A 30 -0.05 -7.91 5.90
N ALA A 31 0.93 -8.48 5.21
CA ALA A 31 1.71 -9.62 5.70
C ALA A 31 3.00 -9.75 4.89
N SER A 32 4.07 -10.22 5.54
CA SER A 32 5.22 -10.80 4.84
C SER A 32 4.94 -12.27 4.52
N THR A 33 5.44 -12.74 3.40
CA THR A 33 5.37 -14.14 2.98
C THR A 33 6.77 -14.70 2.77
N ASP A 34 6.86 -15.99 2.41
CA ASP A 34 8.14 -16.60 2.07
C ASP A 34 8.81 -15.89 0.88
N ARG A 35 10.14 -16.04 0.77
CA ARG A 35 10.96 -15.52 -0.34
C ARG A 35 10.95 -14.00 -0.49
N ASP A 36 10.93 -13.27 0.63
CA ASP A 36 10.99 -11.80 0.67
C ASP A 36 9.83 -11.10 -0.06
N ASP A 37 8.71 -11.81 -0.26
CA ASP A 37 7.47 -11.27 -0.79
C ASP A 37 6.58 -10.72 0.33
N MET A 38 5.69 -9.81 -0.03
CA MET A 38 4.69 -9.23 0.88
C MET A 38 3.34 -9.16 0.20
N ILE A 39 2.28 -9.35 0.97
CA ILE A 39 0.90 -9.09 0.56
C ILE A 39 0.58 -7.63 0.84
N LEU A 40 0.18 -6.90 -0.20
CA LEU A 40 -0.05 -5.47 -0.15
C LEU A 40 -1.50 -5.13 -0.52
N ALA A 41 -2.09 -4.13 0.14
CA ALA A 41 -3.34 -3.50 -0.29
C ALA A 41 -3.08 -2.11 -0.88
N GLN A 42 -3.67 -1.83 -2.05
CA GLN A 42 -3.53 -0.53 -2.68
C GLN A 42 -4.11 0.60 -1.81
N ILE A 43 -3.39 1.72 -1.73
CA ILE A 43 -3.91 3.00 -1.22
C ILE A 43 -4.10 3.98 -2.38
N THR A 44 -5.20 4.72 -2.37
CA THR A 44 -5.51 5.75 -3.36
C THR A 44 -6.24 6.92 -2.72
N SER A 45 -6.03 8.13 -3.26
CA SER A 45 -6.81 9.31 -2.86
C SER A 45 -8.19 9.40 -3.52
N ARG A 46 -8.55 8.44 -4.39
CA ARG A 46 -9.83 8.42 -5.12
C ARG A 46 -10.88 7.59 -4.35
N PRO A 47 -11.89 8.22 -3.71
CA PRO A 47 -12.88 7.53 -2.89
C PRO A 47 -13.82 6.62 -3.70
N TYR A 48 -14.14 6.99 -4.94
CA TYR A 48 -15.16 6.34 -5.76
C TYR A 48 -14.81 4.94 -6.28
N ALA A 49 -13.62 4.42 -5.94
CA ALA A 49 -13.10 3.21 -6.56
C ALA A 49 -13.58 1.91 -5.89
N ASP A 50 -14.17 1.95 -4.69
CA ASP A 50 -14.55 0.75 -3.95
C ASP A 50 -15.59 1.03 -2.84
N ALA A 51 -16.67 0.24 -2.78
CA ALA A 51 -17.66 0.35 -1.69
C ALA A 51 -17.10 -0.10 -0.33
N ARG A 52 -16.02 -0.90 -0.34
CA ARG A 52 -15.32 -1.38 0.87
C ARG A 52 -14.03 -0.61 1.14
N ALA A 53 -13.83 0.53 0.48
CA ALA A 53 -12.69 1.41 0.74
C ALA A 53 -12.70 1.90 2.20
N ILE A 54 -11.58 1.73 2.90
CA ILE A 54 -11.41 2.19 4.27
C ILE A 54 -10.69 3.53 4.22
N LYS A 55 -11.35 4.59 4.69
CA LYS A 55 -10.76 5.93 4.76
C LYS A 55 -9.61 5.92 5.77
N ILE A 56 -8.50 6.53 5.37
CA ILE A 56 -7.32 6.76 6.20
C ILE A 56 -6.91 8.23 6.12
N THR A 57 -6.48 8.75 7.26
CA THR A 57 -6.09 10.13 7.50
C THR A 57 -4.78 10.17 8.27
N ASP A 58 -4.19 11.35 8.40
CA ASP A 58 -2.91 11.50 9.12
C ASP A 58 -3.00 11.13 10.61
N GLN A 59 -4.21 11.09 11.18
CA GLN A 59 -4.42 10.68 12.57
C GLN A 59 -4.34 9.16 12.77
N ASP A 60 -4.40 8.39 11.68
CA ASP A 60 -4.34 6.92 11.72
C ASP A 60 -2.90 6.38 11.73
N PHE A 61 -1.90 7.27 11.66
CA PHE A 61 -0.47 6.92 11.65
C PHE A 61 0.23 7.33 12.95
N LEU A 62 1.13 6.47 13.43
CA LEU A 62 2.01 6.77 14.55
C LEU A 62 3.20 7.62 14.10
N SER A 63 3.65 7.40 12.86
CA SER A 63 4.76 8.15 12.25
C SER A 63 4.56 8.26 10.74
N GLY A 64 5.10 9.33 10.15
CA GLY A 64 4.89 9.67 8.75
C GLY A 64 3.46 10.14 8.47
N THR A 65 3.17 10.46 7.21
CA THR A 65 1.84 10.95 6.80
C THR A 65 1.55 10.58 5.34
N LEU A 66 0.27 10.67 4.96
CA LEU A 66 -0.10 10.72 3.56
C LEU A 66 -0.47 12.16 3.23
N GLN A 67 0.15 12.73 2.19
CA GLN A 67 -0.05 14.14 1.81
C GLN A 67 -1.53 14.56 1.61
N VAL A 68 -2.41 13.59 1.38
CA VAL A 68 -3.85 13.77 1.23
C VAL A 68 -4.61 12.61 1.87
N THR A 69 -5.82 12.89 2.34
CA THR A 69 -6.78 11.86 2.75
C THR A 69 -6.90 10.79 1.67
N SER A 70 -6.73 9.55 2.08
CA SER A 70 -6.62 8.42 1.18
C SER A 70 -7.50 7.26 1.65
N TYR A 71 -7.53 6.20 0.86
CA TYR A 71 -8.39 5.06 1.07
C TYR A 71 -7.61 3.78 0.80
N VAL A 72 -7.55 2.90 1.80
CA VAL A 72 -7.09 1.52 1.64
C VAL A 72 -8.18 0.75 0.90
N ARG A 73 -7.79 -0.06 -0.10
CA ARG A 73 -8.71 -0.87 -0.90
C ARG A 73 -8.46 -2.36 -0.63
N PRO A 74 -9.19 -2.99 0.32
CA PRO A 74 -9.02 -4.40 0.64
C PRO A 74 -9.23 -5.34 -0.55
N CYS A 75 -10.05 -4.95 -1.53
CA CYS A 75 -10.32 -5.73 -2.75
C CYS A 75 -9.23 -5.55 -3.83
N LYS A 76 -8.22 -4.72 -3.60
CA LYS A 76 -7.09 -4.50 -4.51
C LYS A 76 -5.78 -4.93 -3.86
N LEU A 77 -5.63 -6.25 -3.79
CA LEU A 77 -4.44 -6.90 -3.28
C LEU A 77 -3.40 -7.14 -4.37
N PHE A 78 -2.13 -7.14 -3.99
CA PHE A 78 -1.00 -7.46 -4.84
C PHE A 78 0.13 -8.05 -4.01
N THR A 79 0.80 -9.07 -4.53
CA THR A 79 2.01 -9.62 -3.92
C THR A 79 3.24 -9.02 -4.60
N ALA A 80 4.21 -8.56 -3.82
CA ALA A 80 5.41 -7.94 -4.36
C ALA A 80 6.65 -8.24 -3.51
N HIS A 81 7.76 -8.42 -4.21
CA HIS A 81 9.07 -8.62 -3.59
C HIS A 81 9.58 -7.33 -2.94
N HIS A 82 10.27 -7.47 -1.80
CA HIS A 82 10.80 -6.37 -0.99
C HIS A 82 11.71 -5.40 -1.78
N SER A 83 12.41 -5.89 -2.81
CA SER A 83 13.26 -5.06 -3.69
C SER A 83 12.50 -4.00 -4.49
N LEU A 84 11.17 -4.11 -4.60
CA LEU A 84 10.34 -3.16 -5.33
C LEU A 84 9.98 -1.92 -4.49
N ILE A 85 10.16 -1.98 -3.16
CA ILE A 85 9.91 -0.85 -2.26
C ILE A 85 10.79 0.33 -2.66
N LYS A 86 10.18 1.50 -2.80
CA LYS A 86 10.88 2.76 -3.07
C LYS A 86 11.08 3.61 -1.83
N ALA A 87 10.14 3.57 -0.90
CA ALA A 87 10.21 4.26 0.38
C ALA A 87 9.21 3.68 1.36
N GLU A 88 9.49 3.79 2.65
CA GLU A 88 8.50 3.75 3.71
C GLU A 88 7.93 5.17 3.90
N VAL A 89 6.61 5.27 4.01
CA VAL A 89 5.90 6.55 3.97
C VAL A 89 5.24 6.86 5.31
N ALA A 90 4.65 5.84 5.94
CA ALA A 90 3.99 5.96 7.24
C ALA A 90 3.90 4.59 7.93
N SER A 91 3.68 4.59 9.25
CA SER A 91 3.53 3.39 10.09
C SER A 91 2.53 3.61 11.20
#